data_AF-A0A536BEN5-F1
#
_entry.id   AF-A0A536BEN5-F1
#
_cell.length_a   1.000
_cell.length_b   1.000
_cell.length_c   1.000
_cell.angle_alpha   90.00
_cell.angle_beta   90.00
_cell.angle_gamma   90.00
#
_symmetry.space_group_name_H-M   'P 1'
#
loop_
_entity.id
_entity.type
_entity.pdbx_description
1 polymer ?
#
loop_
_entity_poly.entity_id
_entity_poly.type
_entity_poly.pdbx_seq_one_letter_code
_entity_poly.pdbx_strand_id
1 'polypeptide(L)'
;MPFDLGHFVDRFFQPFNTESRFYWPAVYAVAISLVTNVVWYNWRRRGPIAPAENALKSWVFWTNIVFLIVVMVWIIAKLPFFIIGITIALNLGIIAFIYLSVLPPQEVAWEQERRRQRYFPQAGRKKRRRR
;
A
#
# COMPACT_ATOMS: atom_id res chain seq x y z
N MET A 1 -35.39 0.39 -12.14
CA MET A 1 -34.99 1.81 -12.33
C MET A 1 -33.81 1.82 -13.28
N PRO A 2 -33.88 2.51 -14.44
CA PRO A 2 -32.73 2.61 -15.33
C PRO A 2 -31.63 3.42 -14.62
N PHE A 3 -30.39 2.97 -14.74
CA PHE A 3 -29.23 3.61 -14.14
C PHE A 3 -28.95 4.90 -14.91
N ASP A 4 -29.35 6.05 -14.36
CA ASP A 4 -29.16 7.34 -15.01
C ASP A 4 -27.71 7.81 -14.80
N LEU A 5 -26.87 7.55 -15.80
CA LEU A 5 -25.46 7.92 -15.81
C LEU A 5 -25.26 9.44 -15.69
N GLY A 6 -26.17 10.26 -16.23
CA GLY A 6 -26.06 11.72 -16.16
C GLY A 6 -26.17 12.24 -14.74
N HIS A 7 -27.17 11.75 -14.01
CA HIS A 7 -27.36 12.08 -12.60
C HIS A 7 -26.18 11.62 -11.72
N PHE A 8 -25.47 10.55 -12.10
CA PHE A 8 -24.28 10.11 -11.38
C PHE A 8 -23.09 11.05 -11.58
N VAL A 9 -22.88 11.52 -12.81
CA VAL A 9 -21.79 12.44 -13.17
C VAL A 9 -21.98 13.79 -12.49
N ASP A 10 -23.17 14.38 -12.52
CA ASP A 10 -23.43 15.66 -11.85
C ASP A 10 -23.17 15.59 -10.34
N ARG A 11 -23.54 14.47 -9.73
CA ARG A 11 -23.35 14.24 -8.29
C ARG A 11 -21.88 13.98 -7.91
N PHE A 12 -21.05 13.59 -8.86
CA PHE A 12 -19.61 13.39 -8.70
C PHE A 12 -18.86 14.72 -8.50
N PHE A 13 -19.38 15.81 -9.08
CA PHE A 13 -18.80 17.17 -9.00
C PHE A 13 -19.41 18.03 -7.87
N GLN A 14 -20.52 17.59 -7.26
CA GLN A 14 -21.13 18.29 -6.14
C GLN A 14 -20.36 18.04 -4.82
N PRO A 15 -20.33 19.04 -3.90
CA PRO A 15 -19.74 18.88 -2.57
C PRO A 15 -20.48 17.81 -1.76
N PHE A 16 -19.74 17.14 -0.87
CA PHE A 16 -20.22 15.93 -0.20
C PHE A 16 -21.37 16.24 0.77
N ASN A 17 -22.54 15.65 0.54
CA ASN A 17 -23.65 15.72 1.49
C ASN A 17 -23.65 14.47 2.39
N THR A 18 -23.68 14.66 3.72
CA THR A 18 -23.76 13.59 4.72
C THR A 18 -25.10 12.83 4.69
N GLU A 19 -26.16 13.42 4.15
CA GLU A 19 -27.45 12.75 3.89
C GLU A 19 -27.46 11.95 2.58
N SER A 20 -26.38 12.05 1.81
CA SER A 20 -26.24 11.32 0.56
C SER A 20 -26.08 9.82 0.84
N ARG A 21 -26.79 9.00 0.05
CA ARG A 21 -26.65 7.53 0.05
C ARG A 21 -25.22 7.05 -0.25
N PHE A 22 -24.35 7.95 -0.72
CA PHE A 22 -22.95 7.71 -1.04
C PHE A 22 -21.98 7.89 0.15
N TYR A 23 -22.42 8.48 1.28
CA TYR A 23 -21.59 8.67 2.47
C TYR A 23 -21.15 7.33 3.10
N TRP A 24 -22.12 6.49 3.44
CA TRP A 24 -21.87 5.20 4.08
C TRP A 24 -21.02 4.25 3.22
N PRO A 25 -21.27 4.09 1.90
CA PRO A 25 -20.39 3.34 1.01
C PRO A 25 -18.94 3.83 1.02
N ALA A 26 -18.69 5.15 1.06
CA ALA A 26 -17.34 5.70 1.12
C ALA A 26 -16.64 5.35 2.45
N VAL A 27 -17.35 5.45 3.56
CA VAL A 27 -16.83 5.06 4.89
C VAL A 27 -16.50 3.56 4.94
N TYR A 28 -17.39 2.70 4.42
CA TYR A 28 -17.11 1.26 4.32
C TYR A 28 -15.91 0.97 3.42
N ALA A 29 -15.74 1.70 2.31
CA ALA A 29 -14.59 1.55 1.44
C ALA A 29 -13.27 1.92 2.14
N VAL A 30 -13.26 2.95 2.98
CA VAL A 30 -12.09 3.30 3.81
C VAL A 30 -11.77 2.20 4.82
N ALA A 31 -12.80 1.68 5.51
CA ALA A 31 -12.63 0.58 6.47
C ALA A 31 -12.10 -0.70 5.81
N ILE A 32 -12.69 -1.10 4.67
CA ILE A 32 -12.25 -2.27 3.90
C ILE A 32 -10.82 -2.06 3.40
N SER A 33 -10.47 -0.87 2.92
CA SER A 33 -9.11 -0.53 2.48
C SER A 33 -8.11 -0.66 3.62
N LEU A 34 -8.45 -0.21 4.83
CA LEU A 34 -7.60 -0.35 6.02
C LEU A 34 -7.37 -1.83 6.36
N VAL A 35 -8.44 -2.63 6.42
CA VAL A 35 -8.34 -4.07 6.69
C VAL A 35 -7.48 -4.76 5.63
N THR A 36 -7.71 -4.44 4.36
CA THR A 36 -6.96 -5.00 3.24
C THR A 36 -5.47 -4.65 3.34
N ASN A 37 -5.13 -3.42 3.69
CA ASN A 37 -3.75 -2.99 3.90
C ASN A 37 -3.08 -3.74 5.06
N VAL A 38 -3.79 -3.96 6.18
CA VAL A 38 -3.29 -4.72 7.32
C VAL A 38 -3.08 -6.20 6.98
N VAL A 39 -4.04 -6.82 6.27
CA VAL A 39 -3.92 -8.21 5.81
C VAL A 39 -2.74 -8.36 4.86
N TRP A 40 -2.60 -7.46 3.89
CA TRP A 40 -1.47 -7.45 2.95
C TRP A 40 -0.11 -7.27 3.66
N TYR A 41 -0.04 -6.36 4.64
CA TYR A 41 1.17 -6.13 5.43
C TYR A 41 1.56 -7.37 6.24
N ASN A 42 0.59 -8.03 6.88
CA ASN A 42 0.82 -9.23 7.68
C ASN A 42 0.98 -10.51 6.85
N TRP A 43 0.64 -10.47 5.55
CA TRP A 43 0.84 -11.60 4.67
C TRP A 43 2.34 -11.93 4.55
N ARG A 44 2.76 -13.03 5.18
CA ARG A 44 4.13 -13.55 5.09
C ARG A 44 4.33 -14.28 3.76
N ARG A 45 5.28 -13.80 2.96
CA ARG A 45 5.82 -14.60 1.85
C ARG A 45 6.67 -15.72 2.42
N ARG A 46 6.44 -16.96 1.94
CA ARG A 46 7.27 -18.13 2.29
C ARG A 46 8.57 -18.04 1.47
N GLY A 47 9.62 -17.47 2.06
CA GLY A 47 10.93 -17.40 1.40
C GLY A 47 11.89 -16.38 2.01
N PRO A 48 13.15 -16.37 1.54
CA PRO A 48 14.15 -15.38 1.91
C PRO A 48 13.80 -14.03 1.26
N ILE A 49 13.26 -13.11 2.06
CA ILE A 49 12.86 -11.77 1.64
C ILE A 49 14.09 -10.87 1.55
N ALA A 50 14.24 -10.12 0.46
CA ALA A 50 15.30 -9.13 0.37
C ALA A 50 15.08 -8.03 1.44
N PRO A 51 16.12 -7.54 2.13
CA PRO A 51 15.97 -6.51 3.16
C PRO A 51 15.34 -5.22 2.58
N ALA A 52 15.63 -4.91 1.32
CA ALA A 52 15.00 -3.86 0.53
C ALA A 52 13.48 -4.03 0.41
N GLU A 53 13.01 -5.24 0.08
CA GLU A 53 11.58 -5.55 -0.06
C GLU A 53 10.85 -5.38 1.28
N ASN A 54 11.48 -5.75 2.41
CA ASN A 54 10.90 -5.56 3.75
C ASN A 54 10.81 -4.08 4.17
N ALA A 55 11.85 -3.29 3.90
CA ALA A 55 11.84 -1.85 4.17
C ALA A 55 10.77 -1.14 3.34
N LEU A 56 10.66 -1.52 2.06
CA LEU A 56 9.73 -0.94 1.11
C LEU A 56 8.28 -1.33 1.42
N LYS A 57 8.05 -2.58 1.87
CA LYS A 57 6.74 -3.02 2.38
C LYS A 57 6.26 -2.17 3.55
N SER A 58 7.17 -1.81 4.47
CA SER A 58 6.86 -0.92 5.60
C SER A 58 6.57 0.51 5.13
N TRP A 59 7.34 1.03 4.18
CA TRP A 59 7.08 2.34 3.56
C TRP A 59 5.71 2.39 2.88
N VAL A 60 5.38 1.42 2.04
CA VAL A 60 4.09 1.34 1.34
C VAL A 60 2.94 1.26 2.35
N PHE A 61 3.09 0.48 3.42
CA PHE A 61 2.10 0.38 4.48
C PHE A 61 1.81 1.73 5.14
N TRP A 62 2.86 2.48 5.53
CA TRP A 62 2.71 3.79 6.15
C TRP A 62 2.15 4.84 5.19
N THR A 63 2.61 4.85 3.93
CA THR A 63 2.05 5.74 2.90
C THR A 63 0.56 5.49 2.72
N ASN A 64 0.11 4.22 2.69
CA ASN A 64 -1.30 3.88 2.64
C ASN A 64 -2.08 4.39 3.87
N ILE A 65 -1.53 4.27 5.07
CA ILE A 65 -2.17 4.82 6.28
C ILE A 65 -2.34 6.34 6.17
N VAL A 66 -1.29 7.06 5.79
CA VAL A 66 -1.35 8.53 5.65
C VAL A 66 -2.40 8.92 4.62
N PHE A 67 -2.46 8.24 3.47
CA PHE A 67 -3.46 8.49 2.44
C PHE A 67 -4.88 8.17 2.92
N LEU A 68 -5.10 7.10 3.69
CA LEU A 68 -6.40 6.79 4.28
C LEU A 68 -6.85 7.87 5.27
N ILE A 69 -5.93 8.41 6.07
CA ILE A 69 -6.21 9.54 6.98
C ILE A 69 -6.62 10.77 6.15
N VAL A 70 -5.89 11.09 5.09
CA VAL A 70 -6.21 12.22 4.20
C VAL A 70 -7.60 12.05 3.58
N VAL A 71 -7.93 10.85 3.07
CA VAL A 71 -9.26 10.56 2.52
C VAL A 71 -10.35 10.74 3.59
N MET A 72 -10.11 10.28 4.83
CA MET A 72 -11.05 10.47 5.93
C MET A 72 -11.26 11.97 6.25
N VAL A 73 -10.18 12.75 6.30
CA VAL A 73 -10.23 14.21 6.49
C VAL A 73 -11.05 14.87 5.39
N TRP A 74 -10.92 14.42 4.14
CA TRP A 74 -11.66 14.98 3.02
C TRP A 74 -13.15 14.65 3.03
N ILE A 75 -13.50 13.45 3.48
CA ILE A 75 -14.90 13.07 3.72
C ILE A 75 -15.50 13.98 4.80
N ILE A 76 -14.78 14.24 5.90
CA ILE A 76 -15.22 15.15 6.97
C ILE A 76 -15.34 16.60 6.47
N ALA A 77 -14.38 17.04 5.66
CA ALA A 77 -14.35 18.37 5.04
C ALA A 77 -15.38 18.54 3.91
N LYS A 78 -16.18 17.51 3.63
CA LYS A 78 -17.24 17.49 2.61
C LYS A 78 -16.75 17.87 1.20
N LEU A 79 -15.50 17.51 0.88
CA LEU A 79 -14.93 17.78 -0.43
C LEU A 79 -15.65 16.99 -1.54
N PRO A 80 -15.69 17.53 -2.78
CA PRO A 80 -16.24 16.82 -3.92
C PRO A 80 -15.65 15.42 -4.10
N PHE A 81 -16.47 14.47 -4.52
CA PHE A 81 -16.07 13.06 -4.56
C PHE A 81 -14.92 12.77 -5.54
N PHE A 82 -14.79 13.56 -6.61
CA PHE A 82 -13.65 13.43 -7.53
C PHE A 82 -12.29 13.59 -6.86
N ILE A 83 -12.21 14.40 -5.79
CA ILE A 83 -10.97 14.63 -5.04
C ILE A 83 -10.50 13.33 -4.41
N ILE A 84 -11.41 12.56 -3.80
CA ILE A 84 -11.13 11.22 -3.26
C ILE A 84 -10.56 10.30 -4.34
N GLY A 85 -11.17 10.30 -5.53
CA GLY A 85 -10.69 9.52 -6.68
C GLY A 85 -9.27 9.88 -7.10
N ILE A 86 -8.95 11.18 -7.19
CA ILE A 86 -7.61 11.67 -7.54
C ILE A 86 -6.57 11.18 -6.53
N THR A 87 -6.89 11.18 -5.25
CA THR A 87 -5.92 10.78 -4.20
C THR A 87 -5.69 9.31 -4.11
N ILE A 88 -6.72 8.50 -4.38
CA ILE A 88 -6.53 7.06 -4.55
C ILE A 88 -5.63 6.80 -5.78
N ALA A 89 -5.88 7.48 -6.91
CA ALA A 89 -5.06 7.35 -8.10
C ALA A 89 -3.60 7.77 -7.85
N LEU A 90 -3.40 8.87 -7.12
CA LEU A 90 -2.07 9.35 -6.74
C LEU A 90 -1.34 8.35 -5.84
N ASN A 91 -2.02 7.79 -4.84
CA ASN A 91 -1.48 6.76 -3.97
C ASN A 91 -0.99 5.53 -4.77
N LEU A 92 -1.84 5.01 -5.64
CA LEU A 92 -1.50 3.88 -6.51
C LEU A 92 -0.34 4.21 -7.44
N GLY A 93 -0.30 5.43 -8.00
CA GLY A 93 0.78 5.90 -8.84
C GLY A 93 2.12 5.96 -8.11
N ILE A 94 2.14 6.47 -6.87
CA ILE A 94 3.34 6.51 -6.03
C ILE A 94 3.83 5.08 -5.72
N ILE A 95 2.94 4.17 -5.36
CA ILE A 95 3.31 2.78 -5.05
C ILE A 95 3.87 2.09 -6.29
N ALA A 96 3.21 2.25 -7.44
CA ALA A 96 3.65 1.68 -8.70
C ALA A 96 5.03 2.23 -9.10
N PHE A 97 5.24 3.54 -8.97
CA PHE A 97 6.53 4.17 -9.23
C PHE A 97 7.63 3.62 -8.32
N ILE A 98 7.37 3.49 -7.03
CA ILE A 98 8.34 2.91 -6.08
C ILE A 98 8.68 1.46 -6.46
N TYR A 99 7.67 0.65 -6.80
CA TYR A 99 7.89 -0.74 -7.21
C TYR A 99 8.65 -0.88 -8.54
N LEU A 100 8.37 -0.02 -9.51
CA LEU A 100 8.98 -0.10 -10.84
C LEU A 100 10.38 0.52 -10.89
N SER A 101 10.64 1.57 -10.11
CA SER A 101 11.88 2.34 -10.21
C SER A 101 12.89 2.01 -9.10
N VAL A 102 12.45 1.62 -7.90
CA VAL A 102 13.34 1.47 -6.73
C VAL A 102 13.69 0.01 -6.43
N LEU A 103 12.77 -0.94 -6.63
CA LEU A 103 13.02 -2.37 -6.34
C LEU A 103 14.06 -3.04 -7.26
N PRO A 104 13.99 -2.92 -8.61
CA PRO A 104 14.83 -3.70 -9.51
C PRO A 104 16.34 -3.61 -9.23
N PRO A 105 16.93 -2.42 -8.97
CA PRO A 105 18.37 -2.34 -8.71
C PRO A 105 18.79 -2.96 -7.37
N GLN A 106 17.91 -2.93 -6.35
CA GLN A 106 18.24 -3.44 -5.01
C GLN A 106 18.14 -4.97 -4.92
N GLU A 107 17.20 -5.58 -5.66
CA GLU A 107 17.09 -7.03 -5.75
C GLU A 107 18.29 -7.66 -6.45
N VAL A 108 18.79 -7.04 -7.53
CA VAL A 108 19.98 -7.51 -8.26
C VAL A 108 21.23 -7.48 -7.36
N ALA A 109 21.41 -6.41 -6.58
CA ALA A 109 22.51 -6.32 -5.62
C ALA A 109 22.41 -7.41 -4.53
N TRP A 110 21.20 -7.66 -4.02
CA TRP A 110 20.96 -8.71 -3.02
C TRP A 110 21.25 -10.12 -3.57
N GLU A 111 20.84 -10.43 -4.80
CA GLU A 111 21.15 -11.71 -5.42
C GLU A 111 22.65 -11.93 -5.61
N GLN A 112 23.39 -10.89 -6.00
CA GLN A 112 24.84 -10.95 -6.15
C GLN A 112 25.52 -11.23 -4.79
N GLU A 113 25.10 -10.54 -3.72
CA GLU A 113 25.61 -10.78 -2.36
C GLU A 113 25.31 -12.21 -1.90
N ARG A 114 24.11 -12.71 -2.21
CA ARG A 114 23.70 -14.08 -1.86
C ARG A 114 24.47 -15.15 -2.62
N ARG A 115 24.83 -14.88 -3.89
CA ARG A 115 25.74 -15.74 -4.66
C ARG A 115 27.13 -15.76 -4.04
N ARG A 116 27.68 -14.60 -3.65
CA ARG A 116 28.98 -14.50 -2.97
C ARG A 116 29.02 -15.31 -1.67
N GLN A 117 27.96 -15.23 -0.85
CA GLN A 117 27.85 -16.00 0.39
C GLN A 117 27.83 -17.53 0.19
N ARG A 118 27.49 -18.04 -1.00
CA ARG A 118 27.60 -19.48 -1.30
C ARG A 118 29.04 -19.94 -1.53
N TYR A 119 29.92 -19.04 -1.97
CA TYR A 119 31.32 -19.35 -2.26
C TYR A 119 32.25 -19.05 -1.07
N PHE A 120 31.84 -18.18 -0.14
CA PHE A 120 32.57 -17.99 1.10
C PHE A 120 32.31 -19.14 2.07
N PRO A 121 33.33 -19.85 2.55
CA PRO A 121 33.15 -20.87 3.58
C PRO A 121 32.59 -20.19 4.83
N GLN A 122 31.41 -20.64 5.27
CA GLN A 122 30.82 -20.18 6.53
C GLN A 122 31.85 -20.42 7.63
N ALA A 123 32.26 -19.34 8.32
CA ALA A 123 33.21 -19.40 9.41
C ALA A 123 32.78 -20.52 10.36
N GLY A 124 33.59 -21.59 10.38
CA GLY A 124 33.22 -22.87 10.94
C GLY A 124 32.58 -22.67 12.30
N ARG A 125 31.35 -23.18 12.46
CA ARG A 125 30.64 -23.32 13.73
C ARG A 125 31.69 -23.72 14.77
N LYS A 126 32.16 -22.75 15.58
CA LYS A 126 33.03 -23.04 16.71
C LYS A 126 32.22 -23.97 17.58
N LYS A 127 32.54 -25.26 17.49
CA LYS A 127 32.09 -26.34 18.37
C LYS A 127 32.15 -25.77 19.79
N ARG A 128 31.00 -25.34 20.31
CA ARG A 128 30.85 -25.01 21.72
C ARG A 128 30.74 -26.35 22.43
N ARG A 129 31.88 -27.06 22.48
CA ARG A 129 32.19 -28.06 23.49
C ARG A 129 32.15 -27.28 24.81
N ARG A 130 31.01 -27.28 25.48
CA ARG A 130 30.97 -27.05 26.91
C ARG A 130 30.61 -28.38 27.54
N ARG A 131 31.58 -28.86 28.32
CA ARG A 131 31.54 -30.02 29.19
C ARG A 131 30.31 -29.97 30.08
#